data_AF-A0A4Q7YPW6-F1
#
_entry.id   AF-A0A4Q7YPW6-F1
#
_cell.length_a   1.000
_cell.length_b   1.000
_cell.length_c   1.000
_cell.angle_alpha   90.00
_cell.angle_beta   90.00
_cell.angle_gamma   90.00
#
_symmetry.space_group_name_H-M   'P 1'
#
loop_
_entity.id
_entity.type
_entity.pdbx_description
1 polymer ?
#
loop_
_entity_poly.entity_id
_entity_poly.type
_entity_poly.pdbx_seq_one_letter_code
_entity_poly.pdbx_strand_id
1 'polypeptide(L)' 'MPEATNLAFFHARRGQRAALGAALAARVEPTRLEAGCLNYDLHRSVDDADAAVIATRRISCP' A
#
# COMPACT_ATOMS: atom_id res chain seq x y z
N MET A 1 10.73 -18.76 10.55
CA MET A 1 10.29 -17.48 11.14
C MET A 1 8.88 -17.22 10.62
N PRO A 2 7.91 -16.85 11.46
CA PRO A 2 6.54 -16.62 11.00
C PRO A 2 6.44 -15.36 10.13
N GLU A 3 5.60 -15.40 9.11
CA GLU A 3 5.34 -14.28 8.21
C GLU A 3 3.93 -13.73 8.46
N ALA A 4 3.77 -12.41 8.33
CA ALA A 4 2.46 -11.75 8.37
C ALA A 4 2.22 -10.98 7.08
N THR A 5 0.98 -11.00 6.59
CA THR A 5 0.52 -10.19 5.46
C THR A 5 -0.50 -9.16 5.96
N ASN A 6 -0.23 -7.88 5.73
CA ASN A 6 -1.16 -6.79 6.02
C ASN A 6 -1.72 -6.24 4.70
N LEU A 7 -3.05 -6.08 4.64
CA LEU A 7 -3.76 -5.51 3.51
C LEU A 7 -4.53 -4.27 3.97
N ALA A 8 -4.17 -3.10 3.44
CA ALA A 8 -4.80 -1.83 3.79
C ALA A 8 -5.56 -1.25 2.59
N PHE A 9 -6.81 -0.86 2.80
CA PHE A 9 -7.68 -0.25 1.79
C PHE A 9 -7.86 1.23 2.08
N PHE A 10 -7.57 2.08 1.09
CA PHE A 10 -7.66 3.53 1.22
C PHE A 10 -8.67 4.10 0.24
N HIS A 11 -9.75 4.69 0.72
CA HIS A 11 -10.67 5.44 -0.13
C HIS A 11 -10.30 6.93 -0.13
N ALA A 12 -10.18 7.52 -1.33
CA ALA A 12 -9.90 8.94 -1.45
C ALA A 12 -11.14 9.77 -1.12
N ARG A 13 -10.93 10.96 -0.54
CA ARG A 13 -11.97 11.99 -0.56
C ARG A 13 -12.19 12.47 -1.99
N ARG A 14 -13.39 12.97 -2.30
CA ARG A 14 -13.74 13.52 -3.63
C ARG A 14 -12.67 14.52 -4.08
N GLY A 15 -12.12 14.31 -5.29
CA GLY A 15 -11.05 15.15 -5.86
C GLY A 15 -9.62 14.86 -5.36
N GLN A 16 -9.43 14.05 -4.31
CA GLN A 16 -8.12 13.81 -3.69
C GLN A 16 -7.41 12.53 -4.19
N ARG A 17 -7.90 11.89 -5.26
CA ARG A 17 -7.36 10.60 -5.72
C ARG A 17 -5.90 10.67 -6.13
N ALA A 18 -5.53 11.68 -6.91
CA ALA A 18 -4.15 11.87 -7.35
C ALA A 18 -3.23 12.14 -6.16
N ALA A 19 -3.66 12.99 -5.22
CA ALA A 19 -2.91 13.30 -4.01
C ALA A 19 -2.72 12.07 -3.11
N LEU A 20 -3.77 11.26 -2.92
CA LEU A 20 -3.68 10.00 -2.19
C LEU A 20 -2.70 9.02 -2.87
N GLY A 21 -2.82 8.85 -4.19
CA GLY A 21 -1.93 7.98 -4.95
C GLY A 21 -0.46 8.39 -4.84
N ALA A 22 -0.18 9.68 -4.99
CA ALA A 22 1.18 10.22 -4.83
C ALA A 22 1.72 10.02 -3.40
N ALA A 23 0.89 10.26 -2.38
CA ALA A 23 1.27 10.06 -0.98
C ALA A 23 1.56 8.59 -0.65
N LEU A 24 0.79 7.66 -1.20
CA LEU A 24 1.02 6.22 -1.01
C LEU A 24 2.23 5.73 -1.82
N ALA A 25 2.42 6.21 -3.05
CA ALA A 25 3.59 5.88 -3.87
C ALA A 25 4.91 6.33 -3.19
N ALA A 26 4.91 7.50 -2.55
CA ALA A 26 6.07 8.00 -1.81
C ALA A 26 6.47 7.12 -0.61
N ARG A 27 5.58 6.24 -0.13
CA ARG A 27 5.87 5.29 0.97
C ARG A 27 6.48 3.97 0.50
N VAL A 28 6.39 3.66 -0.79
CA VAL A 28 6.80 2.35 -1.31
C VAL A 28 8.27 2.06 -1.04
N GLU A 29 9.16 2.93 -1.49
CA GLU A 29 10.60 2.72 -1.32
C GLU A 29 11.04 2.78 0.15
N PRO A 30 10.62 3.76 0.98
CA PRO A 30 10.93 3.75 2.40
C PRO A 30 10.47 2.48 3.13
N THR A 31 9.25 2.00 2.85
CA THR A 31 8.73 0.80 3.53
C THR A 31 9.43 -0.48 3.08
N ARG A 32 9.86 -0.57 1.82
CA ARG A 32 10.67 -1.70 1.33
C ARG A 32 12.03 -1.81 2.02
N LEU A 33 12.57 -0.69 2.50
CA LEU A 33 13.85 -0.65 3.24
C LEU A 33 13.71 -0.99 4.73
N GLU A 34 12.48 -1.13 5.25
CA GLU A 34 12.26 -1.48 6.65
C GLU A 34 12.75 -2.91 6.93
N ALA A 35 13.38 -3.11 8.09
CA ALA A 35 13.84 -4.43 8.51
C ALA A 35 12.68 -5.44 8.57
N GLY A 36 12.87 -6.58 7.91
CA GLY A 36 11.88 -7.64 7.81
C GLY A 36 10.79 -7.41 6.77
N CYS A 37 10.77 -6.28 6.05
CA CYS A 37 9.86 -6.10 4.92
C CYS A 37 10.27 -7.05 3.78
N LEU A 38 9.37 -7.97 3.43
CA LEU A 38 9.57 -8.94 2.34
C LEU A 38 9.04 -8.40 1.01
N ASN A 39 7.89 -7.72 1.05
CA ASN A 39 7.38 -6.95 -0.08
C ASN A 39 6.43 -5.84 0.40
N TYR A 40 6.32 -4.80 -0.43
CA TYR A 40 5.32 -3.75 -0.30
C TYR A 40 4.81 -3.39 -1.70
N ASP A 41 3.55 -3.69 -1.94
CA ASP A 41 2.92 -3.54 -3.26
C ASP A 41 1.73 -2.58 -3.16
N LEU A 42 1.66 -1.65 -4.11
CA LEU A 42 0.57 -0.68 -4.22
C LEU A 42 -0.27 -1.01 -5.44
N HIS A 43 -1.54 -1.35 -5.22
CA HIS A 43 -2.50 -1.68 -6.26
C HIS A 43 -3.56 -0.60 -6.37
N ARG A 44 -4.03 -0.37 -7.59
CA ARG A 44 -5.16 0.51 -7.88
C ARG A 44 -6.25 -0.34 -8.52
N SER A 45 -7.49 -0.19 -8.04
CA SER A 45 -8.64 -0.82 -8.70
C SER A 45 -8.78 -0.30 -10.13
N VAL A 46 -9.04 -1.24 -11.05
CA VAL A 46 -9.28 -0.95 -12.48
C VAL A 46 -10.76 -0.82 -12.80
N ASP A 47 -11.64 -1.38 -11.96
CA ASP A 47 -13.09 -1.44 -12.20
C ASP A 47 -13.84 -0.22 -11.65
N ASP A 48 -13.23 0.51 -10.73
CA ASP A 48 -13.84 1.70 -10.12
C ASP A 48 -12.82 2.87 -10.14
N ALA A 49 -13.19 3.89 -10.92
CA ALA A 49 -12.39 5.09 -11.11
C ALA A 49 -12.28 5.93 -9.84
N ASP A 50 -13.10 5.68 -8.82
CA ASP A 50 -13.04 6.26 -7.47
C ASP A 50 -12.53 5.27 -6.41
N ALA A 51 -12.27 4.01 -6.78
CA ALA A 51 -11.97 2.95 -5.82
C ALA A 51 -10.66 3.09 -5.08
N ALA A 52 -10.61 2.26 -4.04
CA ALA A 52 -9.56 2.15 -3.06
C ALA A 52 -8.18 1.87 -3.69
N VAL A 53 -7.17 2.52 -3.13
CA VAL A 53 -5.79 2.10 -3.28
C VAL A 53 -5.53 1.00 -2.25
N ILE A 54 -4.96 -0.12 -2.68
CA ILE A 54 -4.67 -1.26 -1.80
C ILE A 54 -3.17 -1.32 -1.58
N ALA A 55 -2.73 -1.30 -0.34
CA ALA A 55 -1.34 -1.57 0.01
C ALA A 55 -1.22 -2.97 0.62
N THR A 56 -0.39 -3.82 0.02
CA THR A 56 -0.05 -5.15 0.54
C THR A 56 1.34 -5.12 1.12
N ARG A 57 1.52 -5.49 2.39
CA ARG A 57 2.83 -5.59 3.03
C ARG A 57 3.03 -6.98 3.60
N ARG A 58 4.09 -7.68 3.21
CA ARG A 58 4.55 -8.87 3.96
C ARG A 58 5.76 -8.53 4.80
N ILE A 59 5.76 -9.04 6.02
CA ILE A 59 6.83 -8.86 6.98
C ILE A 59 7.18 -10.19 7.64
N SER A 60 8.47 -10.45 7.79
CA SER A 60 8.98 -11.50 8.68
C SER A 60 8.89 -11.02 10.13
N CYS A 61 8.21 -11.76 10.99
CA CYS A 61 8.22 -11.52 12.44
C CYS A 61 9.41 -12.27 13.07
N PRO A 62 10.14 -11.65 14.01
CA PRO A 62 11.12 -12.38 14.82
C PRO A 62 10.48 -13.48 15.68
#